data_AF-A0A5N5IR28-F1
#
_entry.id   AF-A0A5N5IR28-F1
#
_cell.length_a   1.000
_cell.length_b   1.000
_cell.length_c   1.000
_cell.angle_alpha   90.00
_cell.angle_beta   90.00
_cell.angle_gamma   90.00
#
_symmetry.space_group_name_H-M   'P 1'
#
loop_
_entity.id
_entity.type
_entity.pdbx_description
1 polymer ?
#
loop_
_entity_poly.entity_id
_entity_poly.type
_entity_poly.pdbx_seq_one_letter_code
_entity_poly.pdbx_strand_id
1 'polypeptide(L)'
;MTKRTIFLALYLLLGFQAFSQSYYYETSWISNSVKYTGFVFFYSDTEALIRIKYFTNGSDKVAQYKGTFKEFTKSDGTKDYFLDGENPLIIRGPESSSYSPDNFYLEEMSDGTFKAYTVDDNAFAGGDITQHMKPALYWINLDPKSVNEGYLDDFINKDEDIYKALLFNNFGELELPIYTNAITAFANGEIEGESVWSVVMSDMGNNSYEKQKIFHSETFPSDWIKTHWELGYTITSVEFDKTKNTFLLVMSKTSRWGIQSWKLSEFFPKDWINEKWNNGYRITSLAYANGEWVVVMNQNTGYGEQRWKTYNSEIPKEWIEQNWNEGYSITSANYGNGLWAVTMSTESQLGLQSWKTLSEYPLEYIKEKSNDGYDITTIAHGNGKWFVVMSKRSIYDYNTSYSSYSDIPLEWIFKNTRD
;
A
#
# COMPACT_ATOMS: atom_id res chain seq x y z
N MET A 1 17.84 -25.53 -33.44
CA MET A 1 18.64 -24.37 -33.91
C MET A 1 17.68 -23.19 -33.91
N THR A 2 17.86 -22.09 -33.19
CA THR A 2 19.11 -21.42 -32.82
C THR A 2 18.86 -20.51 -31.59
N LYS A 3 19.73 -20.65 -30.58
CA LYS A 3 20.12 -19.69 -29.53
C LYS A 3 19.06 -19.15 -28.56
N ARG A 4 18.78 -19.96 -27.53
CA ARG A 4 18.63 -19.50 -26.15
C ARG A 4 19.98 -18.92 -25.71
N THR A 5 20.05 -17.62 -25.47
CA THR A 5 21.17 -17.02 -24.74
C THR A 5 20.70 -16.84 -23.30
N ILE A 6 20.88 -17.89 -22.51
CA ILE A 6 20.87 -17.80 -21.05
C ILE A 6 22.14 -17.02 -20.70
N PHE A 7 22.02 -15.73 -20.43
CA PHE A 7 23.10 -14.99 -19.79
C PHE A 7 23.07 -15.35 -18.30
N LEU A 8 23.79 -16.44 -17.99
CA LEU A 8 24.19 -16.80 -16.65
C LEU A 8 25.29 -15.82 -16.23
N ALA A 9 24.89 -14.62 -15.80
CA ALA A 9 25.74 -13.66 -15.10
C ALA A 9 25.37 -13.65 -13.61
N LEU A 10 25.28 -14.83 -13.00
CA LEU A 10 25.29 -14.98 -11.54
C LEU A 10 26.67 -15.49 -11.17
N TYR A 11 27.55 -14.62 -10.66
CA TYR A 11 28.61 -14.93 -9.68
C TYR A 11 29.51 -13.70 -9.37
N LEU A 12 28.95 -12.48 -9.32
CA LEU A 12 29.69 -11.26 -8.92
C LEU A 12 28.89 -10.35 -7.96
N LEU A 13 27.87 -10.88 -7.28
CA LEU A 13 26.90 -10.14 -6.48
C LEU A 13 26.75 -10.68 -5.04
N LEU A 14 27.76 -11.36 -4.48
CA LEU A 14 27.67 -11.83 -3.09
C LEU A 14 27.63 -10.66 -2.08
N GLY A 15 28.28 -9.54 -2.37
CA GLY A 15 28.21 -8.32 -1.54
C GLY A 15 26.85 -7.63 -1.62
N PHE A 16 26.34 -7.38 -2.84
CA PHE A 16 25.05 -6.71 -3.06
C PHE A 16 23.86 -7.46 -2.43
N GLN A 17 23.88 -8.80 -2.43
CA GLN A 17 22.80 -9.59 -1.83
C GLN A 17 22.73 -9.47 -0.30
N ALA A 18 23.80 -9.08 0.39
CA ALA A 18 23.79 -8.86 1.83
C ALA A 18 23.31 -7.44 2.21
N PHE A 19 23.54 -6.44 1.36
CA PHE A 19 23.08 -5.06 1.58
C PHE A 19 21.61 -4.82 1.16
N SER A 20 21.13 -5.52 0.14
CA SER A 20 19.76 -5.39 -0.41
C SER A 20 18.68 -6.06 0.47
N GLN A 21 19.05 -6.96 1.39
CA GLN A 21 18.07 -7.66 2.24
C GLN A 21 17.44 -6.80 3.33
N SER A 22 17.92 -5.57 3.56
CA SER A 22 17.38 -4.69 4.59
C SER A 22 17.20 -3.27 4.07
N TYR A 23 15.99 -2.74 4.22
CA TYR A 23 15.60 -1.48 3.60
C TYR A 23 16.16 -0.25 4.33
N TYR A 24 16.55 -0.36 5.60
CA TYR A 24 16.80 0.79 6.47
C TYR A 24 18.13 0.68 7.21
N TYR A 25 18.92 1.75 7.18
CA TYR A 25 20.11 1.89 7.99
C TYR A 25 20.15 3.25 8.70
N GLU A 26 20.81 3.29 9.85
CA GLU A 26 21.23 4.53 10.50
C GLU A 26 22.76 4.59 10.54
N THR A 27 23.30 5.78 10.29
CA THR A 27 24.72 6.07 10.47
C THR A 27 24.91 7.40 11.20
N SER A 28 26.08 7.61 11.78
CA SER A 28 26.45 8.88 12.38
C SER A 28 27.94 9.13 12.27
N TRP A 29 28.34 10.38 12.12
CA TRP A 29 29.74 10.80 12.07
C TRP A 29 29.91 12.21 12.64
N ILE A 30 31.17 12.62 12.81
CA ILE A 30 31.52 13.95 13.28
C ILE A 30 32.42 14.61 12.24
N SER A 31 32.04 15.80 11.78
CA SER A 31 32.85 16.64 10.89
C SER A 31 32.81 18.08 11.40
N ASN A 32 33.97 18.73 11.47
CA ASN A 32 34.10 20.12 11.93
C ASN A 32 33.40 20.41 13.28
N SER A 33 33.50 19.49 14.24
CA SER A 33 32.83 19.54 15.55
C SER A 33 31.29 19.50 15.52
N VAL A 34 30.70 19.17 14.38
CA VAL A 34 29.26 18.95 14.19
C VAL A 34 29.01 17.46 14.11
N LYS A 35 28.01 16.98 14.86
CA LYS A 35 27.51 15.61 14.74
C LYS A 35 26.42 15.56 13.67
N TYR A 36 26.54 14.58 12.79
CA TYR A 36 25.57 14.25 11.76
C TYR A 36 24.99 12.87 12.07
N THR A 37 23.69 12.71 11.85
CA THR A 37 23.02 11.41 11.90
C THR A 37 22.25 11.23 10.61
N GLY A 38 22.43 10.08 9.95
CA GLY A 38 21.85 9.77 8.65
C GLY A 38 20.88 8.60 8.74
N PHE A 39 19.68 8.78 8.20
CA PHE A 39 18.78 7.70 7.83
C PHE A 39 18.95 7.37 6.34
N VAL A 40 19.21 6.10 6.04
CA VAL A 40 19.46 5.61 4.68
C VAL A 40 18.41 4.57 4.34
N PHE A 41 17.60 4.86 3.34
CA PHE A 41 16.53 3.98 2.85
C PHE A 41 16.84 3.51 1.42
N PHE A 42 17.12 2.21 1.26
CA PHE A 42 17.33 1.61 -0.06
C PHE A 42 15.97 1.26 -0.68
N TYR A 43 15.68 1.86 -1.84
CA TYR A 43 14.46 1.56 -2.62
C TYR A 43 14.77 0.75 -3.88
N SER A 44 16.05 0.45 -4.12
CA SER A 44 16.53 -0.55 -5.08
C SER A 44 17.88 -1.11 -4.62
N ASP A 45 18.39 -2.12 -5.31
CA ASP A 45 19.70 -2.71 -5.03
C ASP A 45 20.87 -1.73 -5.20
N THR A 46 20.64 -0.60 -5.89
CA THR A 46 21.71 0.33 -6.27
C THR A 46 21.49 1.77 -5.81
N GLU A 47 20.29 2.10 -5.33
CA GLU A 47 19.89 3.47 -5.03
C GLU A 47 19.24 3.59 -3.66
N ALA A 48 19.56 4.69 -2.97
CA ALA A 48 19.04 5.02 -1.66
C ALA A 48 18.54 6.47 -1.58
N LEU A 49 17.52 6.68 -0.76
CA LEU A 49 17.20 7.99 -0.21
C LEU A 49 18.00 8.18 1.07
N ILE A 50 18.71 9.31 1.18
CA ILE A 50 19.50 9.63 2.36
C ILE A 50 18.95 10.90 3.01
N ARG A 51 18.77 10.85 4.33
CA ARG A 51 18.29 11.95 5.18
C ARG A 51 19.30 12.23 6.27
N ILE A 52 19.92 13.41 6.27
CA ILE A 52 20.94 13.76 7.26
C ILE A 52 20.43 14.86 8.19
N LYS A 53 20.28 14.51 9.46
CA LYS A 53 19.98 15.42 10.56
C LYS A 53 21.27 15.97 11.17
N TYR A 54 21.33 17.28 11.38
CA TYR A 54 22.46 17.95 12.02
C TYR A 54 22.06 19.30 12.61
N PHE A 55 22.79 19.77 13.61
CA PHE A 55 22.56 21.06 14.26
C PHE A 55 23.75 22.00 14.03
N THR A 56 23.49 23.14 13.41
CA THR A 56 24.51 24.19 13.17
C THR A 56 23.87 25.56 13.22
N ASN A 57 24.64 26.57 13.64
CA ASN A 57 24.19 27.97 13.67
C ASN A 57 22.86 28.18 14.43
N GLY A 58 22.62 27.42 15.50
CA GLY A 58 21.42 27.57 16.34
C GLY A 58 20.14 26.93 15.78
N SER A 59 20.21 26.15 14.70
CA SER A 59 19.04 25.53 14.08
C SER A 59 19.27 24.05 13.77
N ASP A 60 18.26 23.21 14.02
CA ASP A 60 18.18 21.87 13.44
C ASP A 60 17.97 21.96 11.94
N LYS A 61 18.66 21.07 11.22
CA LYS A 61 18.57 20.95 9.77
C LYS A 61 18.42 19.49 9.39
N VAL A 62 17.70 19.26 8.30
CA VAL A 62 17.63 17.95 7.63
C VAL A 62 17.91 18.16 6.15
N ALA A 63 18.96 17.50 5.66
CA ALA A 63 19.28 17.42 4.24
C ALA A 63 18.75 16.10 3.65
N GLN A 64 18.29 16.16 2.40
CA GLN A 64 17.96 15.04 1.55
C GLN A 64 18.98 14.95 0.42
N TYR A 65 19.39 13.75 0.03
CA TYR A 65 20.02 13.50 -1.26
C TYR A 65 19.80 12.06 -1.73
N LYS A 66 20.09 11.81 -3.01
CA LYS A 66 20.09 10.46 -3.58
C LYS A 66 21.48 9.84 -3.37
N GLY A 67 21.51 8.61 -2.89
CA GLY A 67 22.71 7.75 -2.90
C GLY A 67 22.67 6.80 -4.09
N THR A 68 23.77 6.63 -4.82
CA THR A 68 23.89 5.61 -5.88
C THR A 68 25.22 4.88 -5.77
N PHE A 69 25.20 3.55 -5.82
CA PHE A 69 26.44 2.79 -5.80
C PHE A 69 27.28 3.07 -7.06
N LYS A 70 28.54 3.48 -6.86
CA LYS A 70 29.54 3.68 -7.92
C LYS A 70 30.77 2.82 -7.64
N GLU A 71 31.30 2.24 -8.72
CA GLU A 71 32.55 1.50 -8.68
C GLU A 71 33.73 2.48 -8.58
N PHE A 72 34.75 2.11 -7.79
CA PHE A 72 36.05 2.75 -7.79
C PHE A 72 37.16 1.71 -7.78
N THR A 73 38.38 2.14 -8.13
CA THR A 73 39.57 1.28 -8.12
C THR A 73 40.51 1.74 -7.00
N LYS A 74 40.87 0.81 -6.10
CA LYS A 74 41.86 1.03 -5.04
C LYS A 74 43.26 1.10 -5.63
N SER A 75 44.19 1.66 -4.86
CA SER A 75 45.60 1.81 -5.24
C SER A 75 46.31 0.48 -5.56
N ASP A 76 45.81 -0.64 -5.03
CA ASP A 76 46.30 -2.00 -5.32
C ASP A 76 45.68 -2.62 -6.59
N GLY A 77 44.80 -1.89 -7.30
CA GLY A 77 44.11 -2.33 -8.50
C GLY A 77 42.82 -3.11 -8.23
N THR A 78 42.45 -3.36 -6.98
CA THR A 78 41.16 -3.98 -6.65
C THR A 78 40.01 -3.02 -6.88
N LYS A 79 38.86 -3.55 -7.29
CA LYS A 79 37.64 -2.77 -7.52
C LYS A 79 36.68 -2.96 -6.36
N ASP A 80 36.01 -1.88 -5.99
CA ASP A 80 35.05 -1.87 -4.91
C ASP A 80 33.98 -0.79 -5.16
N TYR A 81 32.98 -0.70 -4.29
CA TYR A 81 31.84 0.20 -4.47
C TYR A 81 31.68 1.13 -3.27
N PHE A 82 31.16 2.32 -3.55
CA PHE A 82 30.75 3.28 -2.53
C PHE A 82 29.40 3.88 -2.91
N LEU A 83 28.66 4.33 -1.91
CA LEU A 83 27.40 5.03 -2.10
C LEU A 83 27.69 6.51 -2.33
N ASP A 84 27.58 6.94 -3.59
CA ASP A 84 27.82 8.31 -4.02
C ASP A 84 26.57 9.17 -3.84
N GLY A 85 26.71 10.29 -3.14
CA GLY A 85 25.64 11.21 -2.82
C GLY A 85 25.48 12.31 -3.89
N GLU A 86 24.26 12.52 -4.36
CA GLU A 86 23.96 13.45 -5.45
C GLU A 86 22.69 14.28 -5.18
N ASN A 87 22.65 15.49 -5.74
CA ASN A 87 21.47 16.37 -5.76
C ASN A 87 20.93 16.72 -4.34
N PRO A 88 21.73 17.37 -3.49
CA PRO A 88 21.32 17.72 -2.13
C PRO A 88 20.19 18.76 -2.11
N LEU A 89 19.28 18.61 -1.14
CA LEU A 89 18.20 19.54 -0.84
C LEU A 89 18.05 19.67 0.68
N ILE A 90 17.91 20.89 1.19
CA ILE A 90 17.50 21.10 2.59
C ILE A 90 15.97 21.00 2.68
N ILE A 91 15.47 20.01 3.42
CA ILE A 91 14.02 19.79 3.61
C ILE A 91 13.52 20.32 4.96
N ARG A 92 14.43 20.65 5.86
CA ARG A 92 14.14 21.28 7.15
C ARG A 92 15.31 22.17 7.56
N GLY A 93 15.00 23.39 7.99
CA GLY A 93 15.99 24.39 8.41
C GLY A 93 15.83 25.72 7.67
N PRO A 94 16.69 26.72 7.95
CA PRO A 94 16.65 28.03 7.30
C PRO A 94 16.85 27.93 5.77
N GLU A 95 16.12 28.74 4.99
CA GLU A 95 16.15 28.73 3.51
C GLU A 95 17.55 28.97 2.92
N SER A 96 18.42 29.70 3.62
CA SER A 96 19.79 29.98 3.20
C SER A 96 20.76 28.81 3.41
N SER A 97 20.28 27.67 3.90
CA SER A 97 21.12 26.52 4.20
C SER A 97 21.43 25.73 2.93
N SER A 98 22.65 25.21 2.83
CA SER A 98 23.06 24.25 1.81
C SER A 98 23.70 23.04 2.47
N TYR A 99 23.82 21.95 1.72
CA TYR A 99 24.48 20.73 2.15
C TYR A 99 25.35 20.19 1.02
N SER A 100 26.53 19.70 1.35
CA SER A 100 27.40 18.94 0.45
C SER A 100 27.14 17.46 0.74
N PRO A 101 26.62 16.67 -0.20
CA PRO A 101 26.30 15.26 0.05
C PRO A 101 27.56 14.48 0.42
N ASP A 102 27.49 13.74 1.53
CA ASP A 102 28.56 12.81 1.91
C ASP A 102 28.41 11.50 1.14
N ASN A 103 29.55 10.97 0.73
CA ASN A 103 29.69 9.63 0.17
C ASN A 103 29.93 8.63 1.30
N PHE A 104 29.39 7.42 1.18
CA PHE A 104 29.57 6.36 2.18
C PHE A 104 30.29 5.15 1.59
N TYR A 105 31.26 4.64 2.33
CA TYR A 105 31.93 3.38 2.03
C TYR A 105 31.79 2.40 3.18
N LEU A 106 31.50 1.15 2.87
CA LEU A 106 31.35 0.06 3.83
C LEU A 106 32.42 -0.99 3.56
N GLU A 107 33.31 -1.18 4.53
CA GLU A 107 34.33 -2.21 4.50
C GLU A 107 33.82 -3.45 5.24
N GLU A 108 33.69 -4.57 4.54
CA GLU A 108 33.38 -5.86 5.16
C GLU A 108 34.58 -6.35 5.97
N MET A 109 34.34 -6.68 7.24
CA MET A 109 35.32 -7.19 8.17
C MET A 109 35.32 -8.72 8.15
N SER A 110 36.44 -9.34 8.58
CA SER A 110 36.59 -10.81 8.60
C SER A 110 35.56 -11.57 9.44
N ASP A 111 34.86 -10.87 10.35
CA ASP A 111 33.80 -11.42 11.20
C ASP A 111 32.38 -11.22 10.63
N GLY A 112 32.27 -10.71 9.40
CA GLY A 112 31.00 -10.42 8.72
C GLY A 112 30.33 -9.11 9.16
N THR A 113 30.99 -8.30 10.01
CA THR A 113 30.52 -6.95 10.34
C THR A 113 31.01 -5.93 9.31
N PHE A 114 30.46 -4.72 9.34
CA PHE A 114 30.88 -3.63 8.44
C PHE A 114 31.47 -2.47 9.23
N LYS A 115 32.57 -1.91 8.74
CA LYS A 115 33.04 -0.58 9.12
C LYS A 115 32.58 0.44 8.10
N ALA A 116 31.96 1.51 8.58
CA ALA A 116 31.49 2.57 7.73
C ALA A 116 32.43 3.77 7.75
N TYR A 117 32.56 4.39 6.58
CA TYR A 117 33.36 5.57 6.35
C TYR A 117 32.55 6.60 5.58
N THR A 118 32.84 7.86 5.86
CA THR A 118 32.34 9.02 5.12
C THR A 118 33.46 9.60 4.26
N VAL A 119 33.11 10.08 3.09
CA VAL A 119 34.00 10.81 2.18
C VAL A 119 33.29 12.10 1.77
N ASP A 120 33.91 13.23 2.08
CA ASP A 120 33.41 14.56 1.72
C ASP A 120 33.59 14.76 0.20
N ASP A 121 32.50 15.09 -0.50
CA ASP A 121 32.45 15.26 -1.97
C ASP A 121 33.43 16.34 -2.47
N ASN A 122 33.72 17.36 -1.65
CA ASN A 122 34.69 18.42 -1.97
C ASN A 122 36.14 17.91 -2.09
N ALA A 123 36.41 16.66 -1.68
CA ALA A 123 37.72 16.04 -1.74
C ALA A 123 37.90 15.07 -2.92
N PHE A 124 36.86 14.74 -3.69
CA PHE A 124 36.92 13.65 -4.69
C PHE A 124 36.74 14.13 -6.13
N ALA A 125 37.79 14.00 -6.94
CA ALA A 125 37.78 14.28 -8.39
C ALA A 125 37.88 13.00 -9.25
N GLY A 126 37.58 11.83 -8.67
CA GLY A 126 37.81 10.51 -9.26
C GLY A 126 39.07 9.81 -8.73
N GLY A 127 39.09 8.46 -8.76
CA GLY A 127 40.21 7.64 -8.31
C GLY A 127 39.92 6.81 -7.06
N ASP A 128 40.93 6.59 -6.23
CA ASP A 128 40.85 5.78 -5.01
C ASP A 128 40.30 6.60 -3.83
N ILE A 129 39.02 6.39 -3.47
CA ILE A 129 38.35 7.13 -2.39
C ILE A 129 38.92 6.81 -0.99
N THR A 130 39.66 5.71 -0.83
CA THR A 130 40.14 5.26 0.50
C THR A 130 41.06 6.27 1.18
N GLN A 131 41.71 7.12 0.40
CA GLN A 131 42.61 8.16 0.87
C GLN A 131 41.88 9.33 1.58
N HIS A 132 40.56 9.43 1.38
CA HIS A 132 39.73 10.52 1.88
C HIS A 132 38.73 10.08 2.95
N MET A 133 38.74 8.80 3.31
CA MET A 133 37.80 8.21 4.26
C MET A 133 38.02 8.70 5.68
N LYS A 134 36.93 9.13 6.31
CA LYS A 134 36.85 9.37 7.76
C LYS A 134 35.91 8.34 8.36
N PRO A 135 36.28 7.68 9.48
CA PRO A 135 35.43 6.67 10.08
C PRO A 135 34.10 7.28 10.54
N ALA A 136 33.00 6.62 10.20
CA ALA A 136 31.72 6.86 10.85
C ALA A 136 31.76 6.29 12.27
N LEU A 137 30.92 6.82 13.15
CA LEU A 137 30.72 6.30 14.50
C LEU A 137 30.07 4.91 14.46
N TYR A 138 29.13 4.71 13.53
CA TYR A 138 28.45 3.43 13.30
C TYR A 138 27.73 3.42 11.95
N TRP A 139 27.35 2.21 11.54
CA TRP A 139 26.37 1.94 10.49
C TRP A 139 25.57 0.72 10.92
N ILE A 140 24.30 0.92 11.26
CA ILE A 140 23.46 -0.11 11.85
C ILE A 140 22.25 -0.37 10.97
N ASN A 141 21.90 -1.65 10.84
CA ASN A 141 20.66 -2.08 10.24
C ASN A 141 19.52 -1.84 11.25
N LEU A 142 18.46 -1.17 10.81
CA LEU A 142 17.33 -0.86 11.68
C LEU A 142 16.27 -1.96 11.60
N ASP A 143 15.81 -2.42 12.76
CA ASP A 143 14.57 -3.20 12.83
C ASP A 143 13.41 -2.33 12.30
N PRO A 144 12.61 -2.79 11.32
CA PRO A 144 11.45 -2.04 10.83
C PRO A 144 10.54 -1.50 11.95
N LYS A 145 10.37 -2.24 13.05
CA LYS A 145 9.56 -1.80 14.21
C LYS A 145 10.17 -0.62 14.98
N SER A 146 11.48 -0.39 14.84
CA SER A 146 12.14 0.78 15.42
C SER A 146 11.91 2.06 14.61
N VAL A 147 11.60 1.94 13.32
CA VAL A 147 11.32 3.05 12.39
C VAL A 147 9.86 3.48 12.54
N ASN A 148 9.51 3.96 13.73
CA ASN A 148 8.19 4.47 14.12
C ASN A 148 8.05 5.98 13.92
N GLU A 149 6.89 6.56 14.27
CA GLU A 149 6.63 8.00 14.15
C GLU A 149 7.70 8.86 14.85
N GLY A 150 8.13 8.48 16.05
CA GLY A 150 9.12 9.23 16.81
C GLY A 150 10.50 9.20 16.19
N TYR A 151 10.88 8.07 15.59
CA TYR A 151 12.13 7.96 14.82
C TYR A 151 12.05 8.76 13.52
N LEU A 152 10.96 8.62 12.76
CA LEU A 152 10.80 9.27 11.46
C LEU A 152 10.70 10.80 11.59
N ASP A 153 10.13 11.33 12.67
CA ASP A 153 10.00 12.78 12.90
C ASP A 153 11.36 13.50 12.84
N ASP A 154 12.45 12.82 13.18
CA ASP A 154 13.82 13.35 13.11
C ASP A 154 14.33 13.54 11.66
N PHE A 155 13.79 12.81 10.69
CA PHE A 155 14.34 12.71 9.34
C PHE A 155 13.35 13.05 8.22
N ILE A 156 12.06 12.89 8.44
CA ILE A 156 11.03 12.95 7.40
C ILE A 156 9.83 13.73 7.95
N ASN A 157 9.29 14.65 7.16
CA ASN A 157 8.10 15.40 7.51
C ASN A 157 6.84 14.53 7.37
N LYS A 158 5.87 14.68 8.28
CA LYS A 158 4.68 13.81 8.37
C LYS A 158 3.75 13.89 7.15
N ASP A 159 3.83 14.96 6.39
CA ASP A 159 3.07 15.19 5.16
C ASP A 159 3.69 14.50 3.93
N GLU A 160 4.94 14.04 4.02
CA GLU A 160 5.59 13.29 2.94
C GLU A 160 4.97 11.90 2.76
N ASP A 161 4.83 11.48 1.50
CA ASP A 161 4.25 10.18 1.16
C ASP A 161 5.11 9.00 1.64
N ILE A 162 6.44 9.18 1.63
CA ILE A 162 7.36 8.19 2.17
C ILE A 162 7.20 7.99 3.67
N TYR A 163 6.89 9.04 4.44
CA TYR A 163 6.61 8.91 5.88
C TYR A 163 5.44 7.94 6.11
N LYS A 164 4.35 8.15 5.37
CA LYS A 164 3.12 7.33 5.45
C LYS A 164 3.36 5.90 4.98
N ALA A 165 4.08 5.72 3.87
CA ALA A 165 4.39 4.40 3.33
C ALA A 165 5.28 3.58 4.28
N LEU A 166 6.29 4.21 4.89
CA LEU A 166 7.17 3.55 5.86
C LEU A 166 6.39 3.09 7.10
N LEU A 167 5.53 3.95 7.66
CA LEU A 167 4.70 3.56 8.79
C LEU A 167 3.75 2.42 8.44
N PHE A 168 3.10 2.48 7.28
CA PHE A 168 2.22 1.40 6.84
C PHE A 168 2.99 0.09 6.66
N ASN A 169 4.15 0.11 6.02
CA ASN A 169 4.95 -1.11 5.83
C ASN A 169 5.45 -1.69 7.16
N ASN A 170 5.81 -0.84 8.13
CA ASN A 170 6.43 -1.28 9.38
C ASN A 170 5.42 -1.69 10.45
N PHE A 171 4.26 -1.04 10.52
CA PHE A 171 3.24 -1.26 11.56
C PHE A 171 1.93 -1.83 11.02
N GLY A 172 1.75 -1.80 9.71
CA GLY A 172 0.58 -2.33 9.07
C GLY A 172 -0.67 -1.49 9.17
N GLU A 173 -0.55 -0.27 9.67
CA GLU A 173 -1.66 0.65 9.81
C GLU A 173 -1.32 1.99 9.19
N LEU A 174 -2.30 2.57 8.52
CA LEU A 174 -2.24 3.92 7.98
C LEU A 174 -3.57 4.62 8.18
N GLU A 175 -3.53 5.86 8.68
CA GLU A 175 -4.70 6.73 8.72
C GLU A 175 -4.59 7.83 7.67
N LEU A 176 -5.65 7.99 6.87
CA LEU A 176 -5.79 8.97 5.83
C LEU A 176 -6.92 9.94 6.18
N PRO A 177 -6.69 11.27 6.16
CA PRO A 177 -7.77 12.24 6.21
C PRO A 177 -8.60 12.15 4.93
N ILE A 178 -9.92 12.26 5.04
CA ILE A 178 -10.82 12.29 3.88
C ILE A 178 -11.47 13.66 3.79
N TYR A 179 -11.34 14.29 2.62
CA TYR A 179 -12.03 15.55 2.31
C TYR A 179 -13.28 15.28 1.47
N THR A 180 -13.07 14.60 0.33
CA THR A 180 -14.07 14.30 -0.69
C THR A 180 -13.85 12.88 -1.21
N ASN A 181 -12.63 12.61 -1.68
CA ASN A 181 -12.25 11.34 -2.28
C ASN A 181 -11.86 10.29 -1.23
N ALA A 182 -12.50 9.12 -1.29
CA ALA A 182 -12.31 8.02 -0.35
C ALA A 182 -12.18 6.69 -1.07
N ILE A 183 -11.52 5.72 -0.45
CA ILE A 183 -11.48 4.34 -0.91
C ILE A 183 -12.87 3.73 -0.75
N THR A 184 -13.46 3.29 -1.86
CA THR A 184 -14.82 2.71 -1.91
C THR A 184 -14.81 1.21 -2.22
N ALA A 185 -13.74 0.70 -2.85
CA ALA A 185 -13.55 -0.73 -3.02
C ALA A 185 -12.06 -1.10 -3.10
N PHE A 186 -11.74 -2.24 -2.53
CA PHE A 186 -10.53 -3.00 -2.85
C PHE A 186 -10.96 -4.33 -3.48
N ALA A 187 -10.10 -4.86 -4.33
CA ALA A 187 -10.17 -6.24 -4.80
C ALA A 187 -8.75 -6.80 -4.86
N ASN A 188 -8.58 -8.02 -4.38
CA ASN A 188 -7.34 -8.78 -4.53
C ASN A 188 -7.57 -10.00 -5.42
N GLY A 189 -6.57 -10.29 -6.25
CA GLY A 189 -6.52 -11.45 -7.11
C GLY A 189 -5.15 -12.11 -7.13
N GLU A 190 -5.07 -13.25 -7.82
CA GLU A 190 -3.83 -13.96 -8.10
C GLU A 190 -3.75 -14.18 -9.60
N ILE A 191 -2.73 -13.63 -10.26
CA ILE A 191 -2.45 -13.80 -11.69
C ILE A 191 -1.02 -14.32 -11.82
N GLU A 192 -0.85 -15.47 -12.47
CA GLU A 192 0.46 -16.13 -12.64
C GLU A 192 1.22 -16.39 -11.31
N GLY A 193 0.49 -16.53 -10.20
CA GLY A 193 1.05 -16.74 -8.86
C GLY A 193 1.44 -15.44 -8.13
N GLU A 194 1.30 -14.29 -8.78
CA GLU A 194 1.51 -12.98 -8.17
C GLU A 194 0.20 -12.37 -7.68
N SER A 195 0.27 -11.67 -6.55
CA SER A 195 -0.84 -10.87 -6.05
C SER A 195 -1.14 -9.74 -7.03
N VAL A 196 -2.41 -9.47 -7.30
CA VAL A 196 -2.84 -8.31 -8.10
C VAL A 196 -3.92 -7.58 -7.34
N TRP A 197 -3.67 -6.30 -7.09
CA TRP A 197 -4.60 -5.42 -6.41
C TRP A 197 -5.34 -4.55 -7.41
N SER A 198 -6.58 -4.22 -7.07
CA SER A 198 -7.28 -3.07 -7.62
C SER A 198 -7.90 -2.28 -6.49
N VAL A 199 -7.78 -0.96 -6.59
CA VAL A 199 -8.38 0.01 -5.68
C VAL A 199 -9.29 0.93 -6.48
N VAL A 200 -10.45 1.24 -5.91
CA VAL A 200 -11.38 2.24 -6.41
C VAL A 200 -11.46 3.35 -5.37
N MET A 201 -11.26 4.58 -5.83
CA MET A 201 -11.50 5.78 -5.03
C MET A 201 -12.61 6.61 -5.69
N SER A 202 -13.47 7.19 -4.87
CA SER A 202 -14.59 7.99 -5.35
C SER A 202 -14.76 9.25 -4.52
N ASP A 203 -15.11 10.36 -5.18
CA ASP A 203 -15.55 11.57 -4.51
C ASP A 203 -16.96 11.34 -3.97
N MET A 204 -17.03 11.22 -2.65
CA MET A 204 -18.23 10.95 -1.89
C MET A 204 -18.88 12.24 -1.36
N GLY A 205 -18.35 13.41 -1.74
CA GLY A 205 -18.69 14.74 -1.23
C GLY A 205 -18.22 14.99 0.21
N ASN A 206 -18.30 16.26 0.62
CA ASN A 206 -17.73 16.82 1.87
C ASN A 206 -18.21 16.22 3.21
N ASN A 207 -19.11 15.23 3.24
CA ASN A 207 -19.75 14.75 4.47
C ASN A 207 -19.85 13.22 4.58
N SER A 208 -19.07 12.47 3.81
CA SER A 208 -19.18 11.00 3.78
C SER A 208 -18.39 10.32 4.91
N TYR A 209 -17.07 10.52 4.91
CA TYR A 209 -16.11 9.98 5.88
C TYR A 209 -15.21 11.11 6.38
N GLU A 210 -14.86 11.09 7.67
CA GLU A 210 -13.88 12.02 8.25
C GLU A 210 -12.44 11.54 7.99
N LYS A 211 -12.24 10.23 8.14
CA LYS A 211 -10.94 9.55 8.06
C LYS A 211 -11.12 8.11 7.60
N GLN A 212 -10.11 7.56 6.94
CA GLN A 212 -10.01 6.13 6.64
C GLN A 212 -8.75 5.54 7.25
N LYS A 213 -8.88 4.36 7.84
CA LYS A 213 -7.74 3.54 8.25
C LYS A 213 -7.61 2.36 7.32
N ILE A 214 -6.43 2.19 6.74
CA ILE A 214 -6.03 0.98 6.02
C ILE A 214 -5.21 0.15 7.01
N PHE A 215 -5.56 -1.11 7.19
CA PHE A 215 -4.89 -2.00 8.11
C PHE A 215 -4.65 -3.36 7.49
N HIS A 216 -3.45 -3.93 7.67
CA HIS A 216 -3.15 -5.29 7.26
C HIS A 216 -2.75 -6.19 8.43
N SER A 217 -3.03 -7.48 8.31
CA SER A 217 -2.69 -8.46 9.35
C SER A 217 -2.72 -9.89 8.83
N GLU A 218 -1.86 -10.76 9.36
CA GLU A 218 -1.84 -12.18 8.99
C GLU A 218 -3.08 -12.96 9.49
N THR A 219 -3.75 -12.44 10.52
CA THR A 219 -4.97 -13.02 11.11
C THR A 219 -6.10 -12.01 11.09
N PHE A 220 -7.36 -12.49 11.12
CA PHE A 220 -8.52 -11.59 11.13
C PHE A 220 -8.51 -10.72 12.40
N PRO A 221 -8.43 -9.38 12.30
CA PRO A 221 -8.00 -8.53 13.40
C PRO A 221 -9.17 -8.08 14.29
N SER A 222 -9.81 -9.04 14.95
CA SER A 222 -11.06 -8.80 15.69
C SER A 222 -10.94 -7.76 16.82
N ASP A 223 -9.82 -7.72 17.55
CA ASP A 223 -9.63 -6.77 18.66
C ASP A 223 -9.28 -5.36 18.16
N TRP A 224 -8.56 -5.27 17.04
CA TRP A 224 -8.32 -4.00 16.35
C TRP A 224 -9.64 -3.41 15.85
N ILE A 225 -10.50 -4.22 15.22
CA ILE A 225 -11.83 -3.81 14.75
C ILE A 225 -12.67 -3.26 15.93
N LYS A 226 -12.76 -3.99 17.04
CA LYS A 226 -13.53 -3.56 18.22
C LYS A 226 -13.00 -2.25 18.80
N THR A 227 -11.67 -2.11 18.91
CA THR A 227 -11.04 -0.87 19.37
C THR A 227 -11.43 0.32 18.48
N HIS A 228 -11.50 0.09 17.16
CA HIS A 228 -11.83 1.13 16.19
C HIS A 228 -13.33 1.43 16.09
N TRP A 229 -14.21 0.46 16.39
CA TRP A 229 -15.64 0.72 16.60
C TRP A 229 -15.87 1.75 17.71
N GLU A 230 -15.15 1.66 18.84
CA GLU A 230 -15.23 2.64 19.93
C GLU A 230 -14.74 4.05 19.52
N LEU A 231 -13.94 4.14 18.46
CA LEU A 231 -13.43 5.39 17.90
C LEU A 231 -14.33 5.97 16.78
N GLY A 232 -15.46 5.31 16.50
CA GLY A 232 -16.44 5.70 15.48
C GLY A 232 -16.09 5.24 14.06
N TYR A 233 -15.16 4.31 13.90
CA TYR A 233 -14.85 3.71 12.60
C TYR A 233 -15.75 2.49 12.36
N THR A 234 -15.98 2.15 11.09
CA THR A 234 -16.70 0.94 10.66
C THR A 234 -15.98 0.31 9.47
N ILE A 235 -15.96 -1.01 9.36
CA ILE A 235 -15.38 -1.70 8.18
C ILE A 235 -16.17 -1.30 6.95
N THR A 236 -15.50 -0.75 5.95
CA THR A 236 -16.08 -0.37 4.65
C THR A 236 -15.56 -1.25 3.52
N SER A 237 -14.40 -1.90 3.70
CA SER A 237 -13.89 -2.91 2.79
C SER A 237 -13.04 -3.91 3.57
N VAL A 238 -13.11 -5.17 3.17
CA VAL A 238 -12.21 -6.23 3.63
C VAL A 238 -11.81 -7.05 2.42
N GLU A 239 -10.52 -7.36 2.32
CA GLU A 239 -9.97 -8.29 1.33
C GLU A 239 -8.87 -9.16 1.93
N PHE A 240 -8.46 -10.16 1.17
CA PHE A 240 -7.40 -11.08 1.58
C PHE A 240 -6.45 -11.38 0.43
N ASP A 241 -5.16 -11.14 0.67
CA ASP A 241 -4.07 -11.52 -0.21
C ASP A 241 -3.65 -12.96 0.11
N LYS A 242 -4.05 -13.88 -0.77
CA LYS A 242 -3.70 -15.29 -0.63
C LYS A 242 -2.20 -15.55 -0.85
N THR A 243 -1.55 -14.77 -1.72
CA THR A 243 -0.12 -14.92 -2.03
C THR A 243 0.74 -14.51 -0.84
N LYS A 244 0.34 -13.46 -0.12
CA LYS A 244 1.03 -12.93 1.07
C LYS A 244 0.43 -13.40 2.39
N ASN A 245 -0.63 -14.20 2.37
CA ASN A 245 -1.37 -14.65 3.55
C ASN A 245 -1.74 -13.48 4.49
N THR A 246 -2.31 -12.41 3.94
CA THR A 246 -2.52 -11.16 4.67
C THR A 246 -3.92 -10.59 4.40
N PHE A 247 -4.66 -10.28 5.46
CA PHE A 247 -5.89 -9.49 5.39
C PHE A 247 -5.57 -8.03 5.11
N LEU A 248 -6.44 -7.36 4.35
CA LEU A 248 -6.48 -5.92 4.21
C LEU A 248 -7.87 -5.42 4.61
N LEU A 249 -7.94 -4.47 5.53
CA LEU A 249 -9.18 -3.83 5.95
C LEU A 249 -9.10 -2.33 5.68
N VAL A 250 -10.21 -1.78 5.22
CA VAL A 250 -10.47 -0.35 5.32
C VAL A 250 -11.57 -0.15 6.33
N MET A 251 -11.29 0.63 7.37
CA MET A 251 -12.34 1.17 8.24
C MET A 251 -12.47 2.67 8.03
N SER A 252 -13.70 3.15 7.90
CA SER A 252 -13.99 4.56 7.68
C SER A 252 -14.70 5.14 8.88
N LYS A 253 -14.31 6.34 9.31
CA LYS A 253 -14.97 7.09 10.39
C LYS A 253 -16.17 7.84 9.84
N THR A 254 -17.36 7.47 10.30
CA THR A 254 -18.62 8.09 9.87
C THR A 254 -19.71 7.91 10.90
N SER A 255 -20.62 8.87 11.00
CA SER A 255 -21.83 8.78 11.80
C SER A 255 -23.04 8.26 11.01
N ARG A 256 -22.87 7.95 9.71
CA ARG A 256 -23.98 7.57 8.83
C ARG A 256 -24.44 6.12 9.03
N TRP A 257 -23.51 5.22 9.36
CA TRP A 257 -23.81 3.80 9.49
C TRP A 257 -24.17 3.45 10.93
N GLY A 258 -25.10 2.52 11.07
CA GLY A 258 -25.51 1.98 12.36
C GLY A 258 -24.54 0.90 12.84
N ILE A 259 -25.03 0.07 13.76
CA ILE A 259 -24.25 -1.01 14.37
C ILE A 259 -23.72 -1.96 13.28
N GLN A 260 -22.44 -2.31 13.38
CA GLN A 260 -21.78 -3.28 12.50
C GLN A 260 -21.66 -4.65 13.17
N SER A 261 -21.73 -5.71 12.37
CA SER A 261 -21.44 -7.07 12.79
C SER A 261 -20.69 -7.78 11.67
N TRP A 262 -19.79 -8.69 12.02
CA TRP A 262 -19.12 -9.56 11.06
C TRP A 262 -19.22 -11.02 11.48
N LYS A 263 -18.98 -11.94 10.54
CA LYS A 263 -18.89 -13.38 10.79
C LYS A 263 -17.80 -14.01 9.93
N LEU A 264 -16.98 -14.84 10.58
CA LEU A 264 -16.13 -15.83 9.92
C LEU A 264 -16.88 -17.17 9.85
N SER A 265 -16.79 -17.84 8.70
CA SER A 265 -17.49 -19.10 8.48
C SER A 265 -16.90 -19.87 7.30
N GLU A 266 -16.55 -21.14 7.51
CA GLU A 266 -16.06 -22.05 6.44
C GLU A 266 -17.01 -22.11 5.22
N PHE A 267 -18.32 -22.12 5.49
CA PHE A 267 -19.37 -22.09 4.47
C PHE A 267 -20.06 -20.72 4.43
N PHE A 268 -20.61 -20.34 3.27
CA PHE A 268 -21.35 -19.09 3.14
C PHE A 268 -22.52 -19.06 4.15
N PRO A 269 -22.54 -18.10 5.11
CA PRO A 269 -23.34 -18.22 6.33
C PRO A 269 -24.80 -17.77 6.15
N LYS A 270 -25.54 -18.47 5.29
CA LYS A 270 -26.93 -18.15 4.92
C LYS A 270 -27.88 -17.91 6.10
N ASP A 271 -27.83 -18.77 7.12
CA ASP A 271 -28.80 -18.72 8.23
C ASP A 271 -28.54 -17.51 9.13
N TRP A 272 -27.25 -17.18 9.34
CA TRP A 272 -26.85 -15.98 10.07
C TRP A 272 -27.21 -14.70 9.31
N ILE A 273 -27.02 -14.67 7.99
CA ILE A 273 -27.44 -13.53 7.15
C ILE A 273 -28.95 -13.32 7.27
N ASN A 274 -29.74 -14.38 7.16
CA ASN A 274 -31.21 -14.31 7.28
C ASN A 274 -31.64 -13.80 8.66
N GLU A 275 -31.02 -14.28 9.74
CA GLU A 275 -31.27 -13.78 11.09
C GLU A 275 -30.92 -12.29 11.22
N LYS A 276 -29.78 -11.87 10.65
CA LYS A 276 -29.33 -10.47 10.67
C LYS A 276 -30.24 -9.54 9.86
N TRP A 277 -30.78 -9.99 8.74
CA TRP A 277 -31.76 -9.22 7.96
C TRP A 277 -33.02 -8.86 8.77
N ASN A 278 -33.51 -9.79 9.60
CA ASN A 278 -34.65 -9.54 10.50
C ASN A 278 -34.36 -8.46 11.55
N ASN A 279 -33.08 -8.22 11.83
CA ASN A 279 -32.60 -7.19 12.75
C ASN A 279 -32.14 -5.91 12.03
N GLY A 280 -32.51 -5.72 10.75
CA GLY A 280 -32.21 -4.52 9.98
C GLY A 280 -30.76 -4.38 9.51
N TYR A 281 -29.94 -5.42 9.66
CA TYR A 281 -28.59 -5.44 9.10
C TYR A 281 -28.63 -5.72 7.60
N ARG A 282 -27.64 -5.25 6.85
CA ARG A 282 -27.45 -5.50 5.42
C ARG A 282 -25.98 -5.79 5.13
N ILE A 283 -25.70 -6.72 4.21
CA ILE A 283 -24.35 -7.04 3.74
C ILE A 283 -23.76 -5.80 3.09
N THR A 284 -22.56 -5.43 3.51
CA THR A 284 -21.80 -4.27 3.01
C THR A 284 -20.44 -4.66 2.45
N SER A 285 -19.83 -5.74 2.94
CA SER A 285 -18.57 -6.26 2.41
C SER A 285 -18.51 -7.77 2.53
N LEU A 286 -17.86 -8.40 1.56
CA LEU A 286 -17.60 -9.83 1.51
C LEU A 286 -16.12 -10.04 1.16
N ALA A 287 -15.48 -11.00 1.83
CA ALA A 287 -14.17 -11.51 1.44
C ALA A 287 -14.13 -13.01 1.69
N TYR A 288 -13.11 -13.67 1.15
CA TYR A 288 -12.78 -15.05 1.50
C TYR A 288 -11.30 -15.17 1.85
N ALA A 289 -11.02 -15.67 3.04
CA ALA A 289 -9.69 -15.67 3.61
C ALA A 289 -9.46 -16.96 4.40
N ASN A 290 -8.33 -17.61 4.18
CA ASN A 290 -7.89 -18.77 4.97
C ASN A 290 -8.95 -19.86 5.20
N GLY A 291 -9.75 -20.15 4.16
CA GLY A 291 -10.78 -21.19 4.23
C GLY A 291 -12.14 -20.70 4.74
N GLU A 292 -12.27 -19.43 5.10
CA GLU A 292 -13.49 -18.86 5.66
C GLU A 292 -14.00 -17.67 4.86
N TRP A 293 -15.33 -17.57 4.74
CA TRP A 293 -16.01 -16.35 4.35
C TRP A 293 -15.95 -15.33 5.47
N VAL A 294 -15.60 -14.11 5.11
CA VAL A 294 -15.78 -12.92 5.95
C VAL A 294 -17.02 -12.19 5.44
N VAL A 295 -18.08 -12.18 6.23
CA VAL A 295 -19.30 -11.43 5.90
C VAL A 295 -19.43 -10.26 6.86
N VAL A 296 -19.43 -9.04 6.34
CA VAL A 296 -19.65 -7.80 7.09
C VAL A 296 -21.05 -7.30 6.80
N MET A 297 -21.80 -6.97 7.85
CA MET A 297 -23.13 -6.39 7.75
C MET A 297 -23.28 -5.18 8.66
N ASN A 298 -24.02 -4.17 8.21
CA ASN A 298 -24.28 -2.93 8.94
C ASN A 298 -25.78 -2.66 9.01
N GLN A 299 -26.24 -2.03 10.09
CA GLN A 299 -27.54 -1.36 10.14
C GLN A 299 -27.46 0.03 9.50
N ASN A 300 -28.61 0.60 9.14
CA ASN A 300 -28.72 1.97 8.60
C ASN A 300 -27.83 2.24 7.37
N THR A 301 -27.63 1.24 6.51
CA THR A 301 -26.84 1.42 5.28
C THR A 301 -27.58 2.22 4.20
N GLY A 302 -28.91 2.38 4.35
CA GLY A 302 -29.80 2.88 3.31
C GLY A 302 -30.24 1.81 2.30
N TYR A 303 -29.73 0.57 2.41
CA TYR A 303 -30.18 -0.53 1.57
C TYR A 303 -31.53 -1.10 2.05
N GLY A 304 -32.43 -1.32 1.11
CA GLY A 304 -33.73 -1.96 1.29
C GLY A 304 -33.61 -3.47 1.40
N GLU A 305 -34.52 -4.23 0.80
CA GLU A 305 -34.42 -5.69 0.72
C GLU A 305 -33.12 -6.14 0.04
N GLN A 306 -32.55 -7.24 0.53
CA GLN A 306 -31.35 -7.86 -0.02
C GLN A 306 -31.61 -9.29 -0.46
N ARG A 307 -30.94 -9.69 -1.54
CA ARG A 307 -30.84 -11.07 -1.99
C ARG A 307 -29.39 -11.39 -2.27
N TRP A 308 -28.96 -12.59 -1.92
CA TRP A 308 -27.65 -13.09 -2.29
C TRP A 308 -27.80 -14.39 -3.05
N LYS A 309 -26.79 -14.72 -3.84
CA LYS A 309 -26.68 -16.05 -4.42
C LYS A 309 -25.24 -16.47 -4.61
N THR A 310 -24.98 -17.73 -4.28
CA THR A 310 -23.69 -18.39 -4.46
C THR A 310 -23.71 -19.27 -5.69
N TYR A 311 -22.66 -19.23 -6.50
CA TYR A 311 -22.58 -19.97 -7.76
C TYR A 311 -21.21 -20.59 -8.00
N ASN A 312 -21.23 -21.82 -8.50
CA ASN A 312 -20.04 -22.49 -8.97
C ASN A 312 -19.63 -21.88 -10.33
N SER A 313 -18.31 -21.76 -10.56
CA SER A 313 -17.66 -21.33 -11.81
C SER A 313 -17.93 -19.91 -12.32
N GLU A 314 -19.17 -19.54 -12.66
CA GLU A 314 -19.46 -18.29 -13.40
C GLU A 314 -20.50 -17.40 -12.73
N ILE A 315 -20.40 -16.09 -13.01
CA ILE A 315 -21.34 -15.08 -12.54
C ILE A 315 -22.74 -15.38 -13.10
N PRO A 316 -23.78 -15.31 -12.27
CA PRO A 316 -25.12 -15.77 -12.64
C PRO A 316 -25.94 -14.75 -13.43
N LYS A 317 -25.66 -14.64 -14.73
CA LYS A 317 -26.27 -13.64 -15.61
C LYS A 317 -27.80 -13.59 -15.53
N GLU A 318 -28.49 -14.72 -15.72
CA GLU A 318 -29.97 -14.75 -15.73
C GLU A 318 -30.58 -14.30 -14.40
N TRP A 319 -29.96 -14.66 -13.28
CA TRP A 319 -30.43 -14.25 -11.96
C TRP A 319 -30.21 -12.76 -11.74
N ILE A 320 -29.07 -12.21 -12.17
CA ILE A 320 -28.82 -10.77 -12.12
C ILE A 320 -29.87 -10.01 -12.95
N GLU A 321 -30.14 -10.45 -14.19
CA GLU A 321 -31.11 -9.81 -15.07
C GLU A 321 -32.53 -9.85 -14.50
N GLN A 322 -32.94 -10.97 -13.91
CA GLN A 322 -34.23 -11.08 -13.20
C GLN A 322 -34.33 -10.10 -12.04
N ASN A 323 -33.29 -10.00 -11.20
CA ASN A 323 -33.31 -9.13 -10.02
C ASN A 323 -33.19 -7.64 -10.39
N TRP A 324 -32.49 -7.28 -11.47
CA TRP A 324 -32.53 -5.92 -12.02
C TRP A 324 -33.95 -5.50 -12.42
N ASN A 325 -34.73 -6.40 -13.04
CA ASN A 325 -36.13 -6.13 -13.39
C ASN A 325 -37.03 -5.96 -12.16
N GLU A 326 -36.62 -6.49 -11.00
CA GLU A 326 -37.29 -6.33 -9.71
C GLU A 326 -36.77 -5.13 -8.91
N GLY A 327 -35.87 -4.31 -9.47
CA GLY A 327 -35.36 -3.08 -8.84
C GLY A 327 -34.20 -3.28 -7.86
N TYR A 328 -33.60 -4.47 -7.84
CA TYR A 328 -32.38 -4.73 -7.08
C TYR A 328 -31.15 -4.32 -7.90
N SER A 329 -30.10 -3.78 -7.26
CA SER A 329 -28.80 -3.52 -7.87
C SER A 329 -27.73 -4.34 -7.17
N ILE A 330 -26.70 -4.82 -7.88
CA ILE A 330 -25.52 -5.46 -7.30
C ILE A 330 -24.80 -4.46 -6.40
N THR A 331 -24.58 -4.82 -5.14
CA THR A 331 -23.95 -3.98 -4.13
C THR A 331 -22.71 -4.60 -3.50
N SER A 332 -22.48 -5.90 -3.68
CA SER A 332 -21.28 -6.57 -3.23
C SER A 332 -21.10 -7.89 -3.99
N ALA A 333 -19.86 -8.25 -4.28
CA ALA A 333 -19.52 -9.58 -4.77
C ALA A 333 -18.10 -9.94 -4.33
N ASN A 334 -17.85 -11.23 -4.10
CA ASN A 334 -16.51 -11.75 -3.88
C ASN A 334 -16.45 -13.23 -4.29
N TYR A 335 -15.25 -13.79 -4.40
CA TYR A 335 -15.04 -15.17 -4.80
C TYR A 335 -14.24 -15.92 -3.75
N GLY A 336 -14.76 -17.08 -3.34
CA GLY A 336 -14.20 -17.86 -2.26
C GLY A 336 -14.63 -19.30 -2.33
N ASN A 337 -13.74 -20.22 -1.93
CA ASN A 337 -14.05 -21.65 -1.89
C ASN A 337 -14.63 -22.23 -3.20
N GLY A 338 -14.20 -21.73 -4.37
CA GLY A 338 -14.76 -22.17 -5.66
C GLY A 338 -16.11 -21.53 -6.04
N LEU A 339 -16.60 -20.58 -5.25
CA LEU A 339 -17.92 -19.98 -5.38
C LEU A 339 -17.84 -18.46 -5.55
N TRP A 340 -18.57 -17.92 -6.52
CA TRP A 340 -18.95 -16.51 -6.51
C TRP A 340 -20.10 -16.30 -5.54
N ALA A 341 -19.99 -15.32 -4.64
CA ALA A 341 -21.11 -14.82 -3.85
C ALA A 341 -21.47 -13.42 -4.35
N VAL A 342 -22.68 -13.24 -4.86
CA VAL A 342 -23.19 -11.94 -5.34
C VAL A 342 -24.35 -11.50 -4.47
N THR A 343 -24.30 -10.28 -3.96
CA THR A 343 -25.38 -9.63 -3.20
C THR A 343 -25.97 -8.50 -4.02
N MET A 344 -27.30 -8.45 -4.10
CA MET A 344 -28.05 -7.35 -4.69
C MET A 344 -29.00 -6.74 -3.65
N SER A 345 -29.18 -5.43 -3.71
CA SER A 345 -30.00 -4.66 -2.77
C SER A 345 -30.96 -3.73 -3.52
N THR A 346 -32.18 -3.58 -3.02
CA THR A 346 -33.05 -2.45 -3.38
C THR A 346 -32.63 -1.19 -2.61
N GLU A 347 -33.13 -0.02 -3.00
CA GLU A 347 -32.82 1.29 -2.38
C GLU A 347 -31.30 1.61 -2.32
N SER A 348 -30.50 0.93 -3.14
CA SER A 348 -29.04 1.09 -3.20
C SER A 348 -28.58 2.47 -3.64
N GLN A 349 -29.51 3.30 -4.15
CA GLN A 349 -29.25 4.57 -4.83
C GLN A 349 -28.37 4.44 -6.08
N LEU A 350 -28.12 3.20 -6.53
CA LEU A 350 -27.41 2.91 -7.77
C LEU A 350 -28.41 2.88 -8.92
N GLY A 351 -28.13 3.64 -9.99
CA GLY A 351 -28.92 3.61 -11.20
C GLY A 351 -28.65 2.39 -12.07
N LEU A 352 -28.82 2.55 -13.39
CA LEU A 352 -28.66 1.45 -14.36
C LEU A 352 -27.28 0.81 -14.23
N GLN A 353 -27.23 -0.51 -14.13
CA GLN A 353 -25.98 -1.25 -14.01
C GLN A 353 -25.58 -1.96 -15.31
N SER A 354 -24.27 -2.07 -15.49
CA SER A 354 -23.63 -2.95 -16.46
C SER A 354 -22.50 -3.68 -15.75
N TRP A 355 -22.22 -4.93 -16.13
CA TRP A 355 -21.08 -5.65 -15.59
C TRP A 355 -20.33 -6.42 -16.67
N LYS A 356 -19.08 -6.75 -16.38
CA LYS A 356 -18.24 -7.59 -17.24
C LYS A 356 -17.29 -8.46 -16.43
N THR A 357 -16.95 -9.63 -16.98
CA THR A 357 -15.86 -10.47 -16.48
C THR A 357 -14.77 -10.64 -17.52
N LEU A 358 -13.51 -10.48 -17.13
CA LEU A 358 -12.33 -10.66 -18.01
C LEU A 358 -11.15 -11.20 -17.19
N SER A 359 -10.26 -11.97 -17.80
CA SER A 359 -9.03 -12.43 -17.13
C SER A 359 -8.04 -11.30 -16.88
N GLU A 360 -7.95 -10.37 -17.83
CA GLU A 360 -7.17 -9.14 -17.68
C GLU A 360 -7.99 -8.04 -17.00
N TYR A 361 -7.30 -7.06 -16.40
CA TYR A 361 -7.95 -5.89 -15.81
C TYR A 361 -8.87 -5.21 -16.86
N PRO A 362 -10.18 -5.01 -16.60
CA PRO A 362 -11.16 -4.55 -17.59
C PRO A 362 -11.03 -3.09 -18.07
N LEU A 363 -9.83 -2.57 -18.31
CA LEU A 363 -9.53 -1.16 -18.56
C LEU A 363 -10.39 -0.54 -19.68
N GLU A 364 -10.47 -1.18 -20.84
CA GLU A 364 -11.21 -0.62 -21.98
C GLU A 364 -12.73 -0.61 -21.74
N TYR A 365 -13.25 -1.61 -21.04
CA TYR A 365 -14.66 -1.62 -20.63
C TYR A 365 -14.95 -0.52 -19.61
N ILE A 366 -14.06 -0.33 -18.64
CA ILE A 366 -14.19 0.73 -17.62
C ILE A 366 -14.17 2.10 -18.28
N LYS A 367 -13.23 2.36 -19.19
CA LYS A 367 -13.15 3.63 -19.94
C LYS A 367 -14.40 3.89 -20.78
N GLU A 368 -14.86 2.88 -21.53
CA GLU A 368 -16.10 2.99 -22.33
C GLU A 368 -17.28 3.38 -21.46
N LYS A 369 -17.50 2.67 -20.34
CA LYS A 369 -18.64 2.91 -19.45
C LYS A 369 -18.50 4.22 -18.67
N SER A 370 -17.30 4.59 -18.27
CA SER A 370 -17.03 5.90 -17.64
C SER A 370 -17.40 7.05 -18.58
N ASN A 371 -17.05 6.97 -19.87
CA ASN A 371 -17.46 7.95 -20.88
C ASN A 371 -18.99 8.02 -21.05
N ASP A 372 -19.70 6.92 -20.78
CA ASP A 372 -21.17 6.85 -20.79
C ASP A 372 -21.83 7.32 -19.47
N GLY A 373 -21.03 7.81 -18.51
CA GLY A 373 -21.46 8.32 -17.21
C GLY A 373 -21.73 7.24 -16.16
N TYR A 374 -20.96 6.15 -16.18
CA TYR A 374 -21.01 5.09 -15.16
C TYR A 374 -19.78 5.13 -14.26
N ASP A 375 -19.99 4.78 -13.00
CA ASP A 375 -18.94 4.67 -11.99
C ASP A 375 -18.76 3.21 -11.56
N ILE A 376 -17.54 2.82 -11.19
CA ILE A 376 -17.26 1.50 -10.61
C ILE A 376 -17.88 1.45 -9.22
N THR A 377 -18.81 0.52 -9.03
CA THR A 377 -19.53 0.35 -7.74
C THR A 377 -19.27 -0.99 -7.08
N THR A 378 -18.76 -1.96 -7.83
CA THR A 378 -18.31 -3.24 -7.27
C THR A 378 -17.19 -3.78 -8.14
N ILE A 379 -16.11 -4.21 -7.51
CA ILE A 379 -15.00 -4.91 -8.16
C ILE A 379 -14.60 -6.09 -7.29
N ALA A 380 -14.29 -7.22 -7.92
CA ALA A 380 -13.78 -8.41 -7.28
C ALA A 380 -12.90 -9.17 -8.28
N HIS A 381 -12.01 -10.00 -7.77
CA HIS A 381 -11.26 -10.96 -8.60
C HIS A 381 -11.44 -12.37 -8.05
N GLY A 382 -11.61 -13.32 -8.96
CA GLY A 382 -11.94 -14.68 -8.58
C GLY A 382 -11.98 -15.61 -9.78
N ASN A 383 -11.63 -16.88 -9.57
CA ASN A 383 -11.62 -17.88 -10.64
C ASN A 383 -10.86 -17.43 -11.91
N GLY A 384 -9.73 -16.71 -11.74
CA GLY A 384 -8.91 -16.19 -12.83
C GLY A 384 -9.59 -15.10 -13.68
N LYS A 385 -10.60 -14.40 -13.13
CA LYS A 385 -11.32 -13.31 -13.78
C LYS A 385 -11.58 -12.17 -12.81
N TRP A 386 -11.40 -10.95 -13.29
CA TRP A 386 -12.03 -9.76 -12.74
C TRP A 386 -13.53 -9.82 -12.95
N PHE A 387 -14.30 -9.34 -11.98
CA PHE A 387 -15.71 -9.04 -12.07
C PHE A 387 -15.89 -7.57 -11.71
N VAL A 388 -16.31 -6.75 -12.68
CA VAL A 388 -16.51 -5.31 -12.49
C VAL A 388 -17.95 -4.98 -12.79
N VAL A 389 -18.60 -4.30 -11.85
CA VAL A 389 -19.94 -3.72 -11.99
C VAL A 389 -19.81 -2.21 -12.00
N MET A 390 -20.43 -1.59 -13.00
CA MET A 390 -20.51 -0.14 -13.13
C MET A 390 -21.96 0.31 -13.10
N SER A 391 -22.23 1.42 -12.42
CA SER A 391 -23.58 1.96 -12.23
C SER A 391 -23.69 3.39 -12.74
N LYS A 392 -24.74 3.70 -13.50
CA LYS A 392 -25.02 5.04 -14.03
C LYS A 392 -25.67 5.91 -12.95
N ARG A 393 -25.28 7.18 -12.87
CA ARG A 393 -25.74 8.11 -11.81
C ARG A 393 -25.45 7.53 -10.42
N SER A 394 -24.19 7.25 -10.14
CA SER A 394 -23.81 6.99 -8.75
C SER A 394 -23.93 8.27 -7.93
N ILE A 395 -23.83 8.14 -6.60
CA ILE A 395 -23.77 9.28 -5.68
C ILE A 395 -22.38 9.96 -5.69
N TYR A 396 -21.49 9.57 -6.61
CA TYR A 396 -20.12 10.05 -6.67
C TYR A 396 -19.96 11.16 -7.71
N ASP A 397 -19.23 12.21 -7.36
CA ASP A 397 -18.89 13.30 -8.30
C ASP A 397 -17.69 12.91 -9.20
N TYR A 398 -16.83 12.02 -8.70
CA TYR A 398 -15.67 11.49 -9.39
C TYR A 398 -15.44 10.02 -9.00
N ASN A 399 -15.01 9.18 -9.94
CA ASN A 399 -14.72 7.77 -9.71
C ASN A 399 -13.49 7.34 -10.51
N THR A 400 -12.51 6.76 -9.82
CA THR A 400 -11.26 6.35 -10.44
C THR A 400 -10.76 5.05 -9.85
N SER A 401 -9.94 4.34 -10.62
CA SER A 401 -9.37 3.07 -10.20
C SER A 401 -7.94 2.90 -10.67
N TYR A 402 -7.20 2.07 -9.95
CA TYR A 402 -5.87 1.65 -10.33
C TYR A 402 -5.70 0.17 -10.04
N SER A 403 -4.88 -0.50 -10.84
CA SER A 403 -4.50 -1.88 -10.62
C SER A 403 -2.97 -2.01 -10.63
N SER A 404 -2.45 -2.77 -9.68
CA SER A 404 -1.03 -3.00 -9.47
C SER A 404 -0.75 -4.47 -9.19
N TYR A 405 0.42 -4.93 -9.65
CA TYR A 405 0.96 -6.23 -9.29
C TYR A 405 1.72 -6.14 -7.97
N SER A 406 1.77 -7.26 -7.25
CA SER A 406 2.44 -7.48 -5.98
C SER A 406 1.89 -6.69 -4.80
N ASP A 407 1.89 -5.36 -4.85
CA ASP A 407 1.63 -4.48 -3.72
C ASP A 407 0.43 -3.57 -3.94
N ILE A 408 -0.13 -3.11 -2.82
CA ILE A 408 -1.17 -2.08 -2.80
C ILE A 408 -0.56 -0.77 -3.32
N PRO A 409 -1.23 -0.02 -4.22
CA PRO A 409 -0.66 1.15 -4.87
C PRO A 409 -0.76 2.39 -3.96
N LEU A 410 -0.02 2.40 -2.85
CA LEU A 410 -0.09 3.45 -1.81
C LEU A 410 0.18 4.86 -2.37
N GLU A 411 1.18 5.02 -3.24
CA GLU A 411 1.49 6.31 -3.86
C GLU A 411 0.29 6.87 -4.64
N TRP A 412 -0.37 6.00 -5.42
CA TRP A 412 -1.58 6.38 -6.15
C TRP A 412 -2.71 6.75 -5.19
N ILE A 413 -2.89 6.01 -4.10
CA ILE A 413 -3.90 6.33 -3.07
C ILE A 413 -3.62 7.71 -2.49
N PHE A 414 -2.39 8.00 -2.07
CA PHE A 414 -2.05 9.27 -1.40
C PHE A 414 -2.26 10.47 -2.30
N LYS A 415 -1.90 10.34 -3.58
CA LYS A 415 -2.15 11.37 -4.59
C LYS A 415 -3.65 11.64 -4.72
N ASN A 416 -4.46 10.59 -4.82
CA ASN A 416 -5.90 10.73 -5.00
C ASN A 416 -6.65 11.09 -3.70
N THR A 417 -6.03 11.01 -2.52
CA THR A 417 -6.69 11.47 -1.28
C THR A 417 -6.59 12.99 -1.08
N ARG A 418 -5.70 13.66 -1.83
CA ARG A 418 -5.38 15.10 -1.69
C ARG A 418 -6.14 16.00 -2.67
N ASP A 419 -6.78 15.40 -3.66
CA ASP A 419 -7.66 16.04 -4.66
C ASP A 419 -9.12 15.82 -4.24
#